data_AF-A0AAN8FJV7-F1
#
_entry.id   AF-A0AAN8FJV7-F1
#
_cell.length_a   1.000
_cell.length_b   1.000
_cell.length_c   1.000
_cell.angle_alpha   90.00
_cell.angle_beta   90.00
_cell.angle_gamma   90.00
#
_symmetry.space_group_name_H-M   'P 1'
#
loop_
_entity.id
_entity.type
_entity.pdbx_description
1 polymer ?
#
loop_
_entity_poly.entity_id
_entity_poly.type
_entity_poly.pdbx_seq_one_letter_code
_entity_poly.pdbx_strand_id
1 'polypeptide(L)' 'MQPDTMTGQFRYILLNEGFFGLYRGIAPNFMKVIPAVSISYVVYEHVRKRLGATMS' A
#
# COMPACT_ATOMS: atom_id res chain seq x y z
N MET A 1 22.61 -19.79 -12.62
CA MET A 1 21.53 -20.79 -12.61
C MET A 1 20.36 -20.17 -11.85
N GLN A 2 19.24 -19.93 -12.53
CA GLN A 2 18.02 -19.44 -11.88
C GLN A 2 17.43 -20.59 -11.05
N PRO A 3 17.06 -20.40 -9.78
CA PRO A 3 16.52 -21.49 -8.97
C PRO A 3 15.16 -21.96 -9.51
N ASP A 4 15.01 -23.26 -9.69
CA ASP A 4 13.81 -23.90 -10.27
C ASP A 4 12.65 -24.01 -9.26
N THR A 5 12.87 -23.54 -8.03
CA THR A 5 11.94 -23.60 -6.90
C THR A 5 11.39 -22.21 -6.55
N MET A 6 10.06 -22.10 -6.40
CA MET A 6 9.35 -20.85 -6.10
C MET A 6 9.88 -20.15 -4.83
N THR A 7 10.26 -20.92 -3.82
CA THR A 7 10.87 -20.42 -2.56
C THR A 7 12.29 -19.89 -2.74
N GLY A 8 13.08 -20.46 -3.66
CA GLY A 8 14.44 -20.00 -3.97
C GLY A 8 14.44 -18.64 -4.68
N GLN A 9 13.49 -18.44 -5.59
CA GLN A 9 13.27 -17.15 -6.26
C GLN A 9 12.83 -16.06 -5.28
N PHE A 10 11.92 -16.40 -4.36
CA PHE A 10 11.46 -15.47 -3.31
C PHE A 10 12.62 -15.00 -2.41
N ARG A 11 13.50 -15.92 -2.01
CA ARG A 11 14.68 -15.61 -1.21
C ARG A 11 15.70 -14.79 -2.00
N TYR A 12 15.86 -15.06 -3.30
CA TYR A 12 16.75 -14.29 -4.18
C TYR A 12 16.28 -12.84 -4.34
N ILE A 13 14.98 -12.62 -4.58
CA ILE A 13 14.38 -11.28 -4.70
C ILE A 13 14.54 -10.50 -3.38
N LEU A 14 14.28 -11.16 -2.24
CA LEU A 14 14.46 -10.56 -0.91
C LEU A 14 15.92 -10.16 -0.62
N LEU A 15 16.90 -10.93 -1.07
CA LEU A 15 18.32 -10.64 -0.85
C LEU A 15 18.91 -9.62 -1.83
N ASN A 16 18.49 -9.64 -3.09
CA ASN A 16 19.02 -8.73 -4.13
C ASN A 16 18.32 -7.37 -4.17
N GLU A 17 17.00 -7.33 -3.96
CA GLU A 17 16.23 -6.09 -4.03
C GLU A 17 15.73 -5.62 -2.65
N GLY A 18 15.89 -6.45 -1.61
CA GLY A 18 15.46 -6.11 -0.25
C GLY A 18 13.95 -6.14 -0.04
N PHE A 19 13.51 -5.75 1.15
CA PHE A 19 12.09 -5.60 1.49
C PHE A 19 11.41 -4.59 0.53
N PHE A 20 12.11 -3.54 0.11
CA PHE A 20 11.59 -2.56 -0.83
C PHE A 20 11.38 -3.10 -2.25
N GLY A 21 12.18 -4.08 -2.70
CA GLY A 21 12.01 -4.76 -3.98
C GLY A 21 10.76 -5.62 -4.05
N LEU A 22 10.48 -6.38 -2.98
CA LEU A 22 9.22 -7.12 -2.85
C LEU A 22 8.02 -6.17 -2.81
N TYR A 23 8.18 -5.02 -2.16
CA TYR A 23 7.18 -3.97 -2.19
C TYR A 23 7.12 -3.24 -3.53
N ARG A 24 8.11 -3.28 -4.42
CA ARG A 24 8.03 -2.54 -5.70
C ARG A 24 6.96 -3.08 -6.65
N GLY A 25 6.47 -4.30 -6.45
CA GLY A 25 5.30 -4.85 -7.16
C GLY A 25 3.96 -4.56 -6.46
N ILE A 26 3.95 -4.52 -5.13
CA ILE A 26 2.75 -4.30 -4.31
C ILE A 26 2.51 -2.80 -4.07
N ALA A 27 3.56 -2.02 -3.85
CA ALA A 27 3.58 -0.59 -3.64
C ALA A 27 2.98 0.21 -4.79
N PRO A 28 3.19 -0.05 -6.09
CA PRO A 28 2.46 0.67 -7.14
C PRO A 28 0.96 0.32 -7.13
N ASN A 29 0.58 -0.88 -6.68
CA ASN A 29 -0.81 -1.26 -6.51
C ASN A 29 -1.44 -0.51 -5.32
N PHE A 30 -0.77 -0.51 -4.17
CA PHE A 30 -1.14 0.28 -3.00
C PHE A 30 -1.15 1.78 -3.29
N MET A 31 -0.14 2.32 -4.00
CA MET A 31 -0.02 3.73 -4.37
C MET A 31 -1.17 4.19 -5.27
N LYS A 32 -1.78 3.28 -6.04
CA LYS A 32 -3.02 3.56 -6.79
C LYS A 32 -4.25 3.58 -5.88
N VAL A 33 -4.29 2.73 -4.84
CA VAL A 33 -5.38 2.66 -3.87
C VAL A 33 -5.33 3.83 -2.87
N ILE A 34 -4.14 4.30 -2.50
CA ILE A 34 -3.92 5.41 -1.57
C ILE A 34 -4.75 6.65 -1.94
N PRO A 35 -4.67 7.24 -3.15
CA PRO A 35 -5.41 8.45 -3.47
C PRO A 35 -6.93 8.25 -3.38
N ALA A 36 -7.45 7.09 -3.79
CA ALA A 36 -8.88 6.80 -3.68
C ALA A 36 -9.34 6.74 -2.21
N VAL A 37 -8.57 6.06 -1.36
CA VAL A 37 -8.83 5.97 0.09
C VAL A 37 -8.64 7.32 0.77
N SER A 38 -7.59 8.08 0.43
CA SER A 38 -7.31 9.41 0.97
C SER A 38 -8.44 10.39 0.65
N ILE A 39 -8.94 10.42 -0.59
CA ILE A 39 -10.05 11.30 -0.97
C ILE A 39 -11.30 10.94 -0.17
N SER A 40 -11.65 9.65 -0.10
CA SER A 40 -12.81 9.18 0.67
C SER A 40 -12.70 9.57 2.15
N TYR A 41 -11.50 9.41 2.74
CA TYR A 41 -11.23 9.77 4.12
C TYR A 41 -11.32 11.28 4.37
N VAL A 42 -10.70 12.10 3.51
CA VAL A 42 -10.74 13.57 3.64
C VAL A 42 -12.16 14.09 3.47
N VAL A 43 -12.93 13.56 2.52
CA VAL A 43 -14.35 13.91 2.35
C VAL A 43 -15.14 13.51 3.58
N TYR A 44 -14.94 12.29 4.11
CA TYR A 44 -15.60 11.84 5.33
C TYR A 44 -15.28 12.72 6.53
N GLU A 45 -14.01 13.07 6.74
CA GLU A 45 -13.59 13.99 7.80
C GLU A 45 -14.19 15.38 7.62
N HIS A 46 -14.17 15.92 6.41
CA HIS A 46 -14.69 17.24 6.11
C HIS A 46 -16.20 17.30 6.29
N VAL A 47 -16.90 16.30 5.78
CA VAL A 47 -18.35 16.14 5.97
C VAL A 47 -18.66 15.99 7.45
N ARG A 48 -17.95 15.16 8.22
CA ARG A 48 -18.15 15.03 9.67
C ARG A 48 -17.86 16.31 10.44
N LYS A 49 -16.81 17.04 10.08
CA LYS A 49 -16.48 18.35 10.66
C LYS A 49 -17.57 19.38 10.35
N ARG A 50 -18.10 19.39 9.12
CA ARG A 50 -19.16 20.32 8.68
C ARG A 50 -20.55 19.96 9.18
N LEU A 51 -20.90 18.68 9.25
CA LEU A 51 -22.18 18.19 9.77
C LEU A 51 -22.27 18.21 11.29
N GLY A 52 -21.26 18.75 12.00
CA GLY A 52 -21.37 18.99 13.42
C GLY A 52 -21.28 17.73 14.28
N ALA A 53 -20.47 16.73 13.89
CA ALA A 53 -20.06 15.67 14.81
C ALA A 53 -19.02 16.15 15.84
N THR A 54 -18.92 17.46 16.08
CA THR A 54 -18.62 17.97 17.41
C THR A 54 -19.90 17.75 18.21
N MET A 55 -20.03 16.56 18.79
CA MET A 55 -20.94 16.35 19.91
C MET A 55 -20.63 17.50 20.89
N SER A 56 -21.57 18.43 21.03
CA SER A 56 -21.65 19.22 22.27
C SER A 56 -21.98 18.28 23.41
#